data_AF-A0A8T6REH8-F1
#
_entry.id   AF-A0A8T6REH8-F1
#
_cell.length_a   1.000
_cell.length_b   1.000
_cell.length_c   1.000
_cell.angle_alpha   90.00
_cell.angle_beta   90.00
_cell.angle_gamma   90.00
#
_symmetry.space_group_name_H-M   'P 1'
#
loop_
_entity.id
_entity.type
_entity.pdbx_description
1 polymer ?
#
loop_
_entity_poly.entity_id
_entity_poly.type
_entity_poly.pdbx_seq_one_letter_code
_entity_poly.pdbx_strand_id
1 'polypeptide(L)'
;MRNRTPFILSLIGGIMLISVSAVGNLGFWGIIIGYITSTFPETADVMVLVLGILMYIAGLGGVGVIIGGALLTTNRVGTGKFVIGISAGLGLIGLIIYLAELYMAGGITLVLDMISLLSQSVGWIGAILSIVARQMASKPE
;
A
#
# COMPACT_ATOMS: atom_id res chain seq x y z
N MET A 1 -12.49 -10.60 23.26
CA MET A 1 -11.99 -11.04 21.93
C MET A 1 -10.48 -11.15 22.04
N ARG A 2 -9.89 -12.23 21.55
CA ARG A 2 -8.44 -12.40 21.50
C ARG A 2 -7.87 -11.37 20.50
N ASN A 3 -6.76 -10.71 20.82
CA ASN A 3 -6.11 -9.73 19.92
C ASN A 3 -6.98 -8.52 19.50
N ARG A 4 -7.79 -7.93 20.42
CA ARG A 4 -8.59 -6.70 20.12
C ARG A 4 -7.76 -5.53 19.62
N THR A 5 -6.67 -5.22 20.31
CA THR A 5 -5.82 -4.06 19.99
C THR A 5 -5.23 -4.15 18.58
N PRO A 6 -4.58 -5.26 18.16
CA PRO A 6 -4.09 -5.37 16.80
C PRO A 6 -5.21 -5.46 15.74
N PHE A 7 -6.40 -5.97 16.07
CA PHE A 7 -7.55 -5.88 15.16
C PHE A 7 -7.97 -4.42 14.91
N ILE A 8 -8.10 -3.61 15.96
CA ILE A 8 -8.48 -2.20 15.82
C ILE A 8 -7.41 -1.42 15.04
N LEU A 9 -6.13 -1.66 15.33
CA LEU A 9 -5.01 -1.02 14.62
C LEU A 9 -4.98 -1.37 13.12
N SER A 10 -5.24 -2.64 12.77
CA SER A 10 -5.33 -3.07 11.36
C SER A 10 -6.61 -2.57 10.67
N LEU A 11 -7.72 -2.43 11.40
CA LEU A 11 -8.94 -1.83 10.86
C LEU A 11 -8.73 -0.35 10.51
N ILE A 12 -8.21 0.43 11.46
CA ILE A 12 -7.91 1.85 11.25
C ILE A 12 -6.85 2.00 10.16
N GLY A 13 -5.78 1.20 10.21
CA GLY A 13 -4.71 1.25 9.22
C GLY A 13 -5.18 0.89 7.81
N GLY A 14 -6.05 -0.13 7.70
CA GLY A 14 -6.66 -0.52 6.43
C GLY A 14 -7.60 0.53 5.86
N ILE A 15 -8.44 1.16 6.68
CA ILE A 15 -9.30 2.28 6.24
C ILE A 15 -8.45 3.42 5.70
N MET A 16 -7.40 3.81 6.42
CA MET A 16 -6.48 4.86 6.01
C MET A 16 -5.77 4.53 4.68
N LEU A 17 -5.39 3.27 4.46
CA LEU A 17 -4.80 2.81 3.20
C LEU A 17 -5.80 2.82 2.03
N ILE A 18 -7.08 2.55 2.29
CA ILE A 18 -8.14 2.69 1.27
C ILE A 18 -8.32 4.16 0.91
N SER A 19 -8.34 5.05 1.90
CA SER A 19 -8.55 6.50 1.69
C SER A 19 -7.51 7.12 0.77
N VAL A 20 -6.27 6.64 0.84
CA VAL A 20 -5.16 7.19 0.04
C VAL A 20 -5.04 6.51 -1.33
N SER A 21 -5.76 5.39 -1.55
CA SER A 21 -5.46 4.41 -2.60
C SER A 21 -3.99 3.96 -2.51
N ALA A 22 -3.76 2.71 -2.14
CA ALA A 22 -2.41 2.17 -1.93
C ALA A 22 -1.50 2.17 -3.19
N VAL A 23 -1.98 2.70 -4.31
CA VAL A 23 -1.34 2.64 -5.61
C VAL A 23 -1.00 4.06 -6.02
N GLY A 24 0.29 4.28 -6.27
CA GLY A 24 0.90 5.59 -6.42
C GLY A 24 0.23 6.54 -7.41
N ASN A 25 0.72 7.77 -7.38
CA ASN A 25 0.24 8.92 -8.14
C ASN A 25 -0.07 8.61 -9.61
N LEU A 26 -1.16 9.18 -10.13
CA LEU A 26 -1.57 9.07 -11.55
C LEU A 26 -0.45 9.48 -12.52
N GLY A 27 0.47 10.35 -12.09
CA GLY A 27 1.66 10.75 -12.85
C GLY A 27 2.62 9.60 -13.18
N PHE A 28 2.90 8.69 -12.25
CA PHE A 28 3.78 7.53 -12.47
C PHE A 28 3.25 6.62 -13.56
N TRP A 29 1.95 6.34 -13.48
CA TRP A 29 1.26 5.53 -14.46
C TRP A 29 1.26 6.20 -15.82
N GLY A 30 1.11 7.52 -15.88
CA GLY A 30 1.26 8.29 -17.12
C GLY A 30 2.64 8.13 -17.77
N ILE A 31 3.72 8.09 -16.97
CA ILE A 31 5.10 7.89 -17.47
C ILE A 31 5.28 6.47 -18.01
N ILE A 32 4.84 5.44 -17.28
CA ILE A 32 4.92 4.05 -17.73
C ILE A 32 4.10 3.84 -19.01
N ILE A 33 2.88 4.34 -19.03
CA ILE A 33 2.00 4.23 -20.20
C ILE A 33 2.63 4.94 -21.39
N GLY A 34 3.14 6.16 -21.20
CA GLY A 34 3.84 6.92 -22.25
C GLY A 34 5.08 6.20 -22.79
N TYR A 35 5.83 5.51 -21.92
CA TYR A 35 6.99 4.71 -22.33
C TYR A 35 6.57 3.47 -23.14
N ILE A 36 5.50 2.78 -22.72
CA ILE A 36 4.96 1.61 -23.42
C ILE A 36 4.40 2.00 -24.79
N THR A 37 3.63 3.10 -24.87
CA THR A 37 3.04 3.56 -26.13
C THR A 37 4.09 4.05 -27.14
N SER A 38 5.24 4.56 -26.67
CA SER A 38 6.33 5.01 -27.53
C SER A 38 7.26 3.88 -27.99
N THR A 39 7.46 2.85 -27.16
CA THR A 39 8.38 1.74 -27.46
C THR A 39 7.70 0.55 -28.13
N PHE A 40 6.45 0.24 -27.75
CA PHE A 40 5.69 -0.92 -28.22
C PHE A 40 4.23 -0.55 -28.57
N PRO A 41 4.00 0.26 -29.62
CA PRO A 41 2.67 0.79 -29.96
C PRO A 41 1.65 -0.29 -30.29
N GLU A 42 2.05 -1.41 -30.92
CA GLU A 42 1.13 -2.49 -31.30
C GLU A 42 0.59 -3.30 -30.11
N THR A 43 1.35 -3.39 -29.00
CA THR A 43 0.95 -4.13 -27.79
C THR A 43 0.57 -3.22 -26.64
N ALA A 44 0.58 -1.89 -26.85
CA ALA A 44 0.39 -0.91 -25.80
C ALA A 44 -0.98 -1.06 -25.12
N ASP A 45 -2.05 -1.25 -25.89
CA ASP A 45 -3.40 -1.38 -25.35
C ASP A 45 -3.54 -2.57 -24.39
N VAL A 46 -2.94 -3.72 -24.74
CA VAL A 46 -2.97 -4.91 -23.89
C VAL A 46 -2.17 -4.68 -22.61
N MET A 47 -1.00 -4.06 -22.71
CA MET A 47 -0.18 -3.75 -21.54
C MET A 47 -0.84 -2.72 -20.61
N VAL A 48 -1.47 -1.68 -21.16
CA VAL A 48 -2.23 -0.68 -20.39
C VAL A 48 -3.39 -1.35 -19.65
N LEU A 49 -4.10 -2.28 -20.30
CA LEU A 49 -5.19 -3.03 -19.66
C LEU A 49 -4.67 -3.91 -18.51
N VAL A 50 -3.58 -4.64 -18.71
CA VAL A 50 -2.96 -5.47 -17.67
C VAL A 50 -2.49 -4.61 -16.49
N LEU A 51 -1.84 -3.47 -16.76
CA LEU A 51 -1.42 -2.52 -15.73
C LEU A 51 -2.61 -1.94 -14.97
N GLY A 52 -3.71 -1.61 -15.64
CA GLY A 52 -4.94 -1.16 -15.01
C GLY A 52 -5.52 -2.19 -14.04
N ILE A 53 -5.53 -3.47 -14.43
CA ILE A 53 -5.98 -4.57 -13.56
C ILE A 53 -5.06 -4.71 -12.33
N LEU A 54 -3.74 -4.68 -12.52
CA LEU A 54 -2.78 -4.73 -11.43
C LEU A 54 -2.93 -3.53 -10.48
N MET A 55 -3.25 -2.35 -11.02
CA MET A 55 -3.54 -1.15 -10.25
C MET A 55 -4.79 -1.34 -9.39
N TYR A 56 -5.88 -1.87 -9.94
CA TYR A 56 -7.08 -2.18 -9.14
C TYR A 56 -6.80 -3.19 -8.04
N ILE A 57 -6.02 -4.25 -8.34
CA ILE A 57 -5.65 -5.26 -7.35
C ILE A 57 -4.79 -4.65 -6.24
N ALA A 58 -3.82 -3.80 -6.58
CA ALA A 58 -2.98 -3.12 -5.60
C ALA A 58 -3.80 -2.14 -4.74
N GLY A 59 -4.85 -1.51 -5.30
CA GLY A 59 -5.76 -0.61 -4.58
C GLY A 59 -6.58 -1.32 -3.50
N LEU A 60 -6.77 -2.62 -3.64
CA LEU A 60 -7.43 -3.46 -2.63
C LEU A 60 -6.51 -3.81 -1.45
N GLY A 61 -5.25 -3.35 -1.42
CA GLY A 61 -4.32 -3.60 -0.33
C GLY A 61 -4.88 -3.21 1.05
N GLY A 62 -5.57 -2.07 1.16
CA GLY A 62 -6.20 -1.68 2.43
C GLY A 62 -7.31 -2.66 2.88
N VAL A 63 -8.06 -3.23 1.94
CA VAL A 63 -9.05 -4.29 2.22
C VAL A 63 -8.35 -5.57 2.70
N GLY A 64 -7.23 -5.92 2.07
CA GLY A 64 -6.39 -7.05 2.49
C GLY A 64 -5.89 -6.90 3.93
N VAL A 65 -5.50 -5.69 4.34
CA VAL A 65 -5.14 -5.40 5.74
C VAL A 65 -6.32 -5.62 6.69
N ILE A 66 -7.53 -5.16 6.35
CA ILE A 66 -8.72 -5.33 7.20
C ILE A 66 -9.07 -6.81 7.36
N ILE A 67 -9.05 -7.58 6.26
CA ILE A 67 -9.31 -9.02 6.27
C ILE A 67 -8.24 -9.76 7.08
N GLY A 68 -6.97 -9.41 6.87
CA GLY A 68 -5.85 -9.94 7.63
C GLY A 68 -5.97 -9.62 9.12
N GLY A 69 -6.45 -8.42 9.45
CA GLY A 69 -6.80 -7.98 10.81
C GLY A 69 -7.89 -8.86 11.44
N ALA A 70 -8.99 -9.09 10.72
CA ALA A 70 -10.06 -9.97 11.18
C ALA A 70 -9.55 -11.39 11.47
N LEU A 71 -8.64 -11.91 10.64
CA LEU A 71 -8.00 -13.22 10.85
C LEU A 71 -7.10 -13.26 12.11
N LEU A 72 -6.60 -12.12 12.61
CA LEU A 72 -5.87 -12.06 13.88
C LEU A 72 -6.76 -12.33 15.11
N THR A 73 -8.08 -12.13 14.98
CA THR A 73 -9.05 -12.42 16.05
C THR A 73 -9.42 -13.90 16.15
N THR A 74 -9.08 -14.69 15.11
CA THR A 74 -9.34 -16.12 15.01
C THR A 74 -8.10 -16.94 15.43
N ASN A 75 -8.22 -18.27 15.49
CA ASN A 75 -7.08 -19.16 15.77
C ASN A 75 -6.01 -19.18 14.66
N ARG A 76 -6.22 -18.46 13.54
CA ARG A 76 -5.33 -18.40 12.37
C ARG A 76 -4.45 -17.14 12.36
N VAL A 77 -3.89 -16.76 13.51
CA VAL A 77 -3.04 -15.56 13.68
C VAL A 77 -1.87 -15.55 12.68
N GLY A 78 -1.27 -16.71 12.37
CA GLY A 78 -0.20 -16.81 11.39
C GLY A 78 -0.61 -16.37 9.98
N THR A 79 -1.78 -16.83 9.52
CA THR A 79 -2.34 -16.44 8.21
C THR A 79 -2.70 -14.96 8.18
N GLY A 80 -3.30 -14.44 9.27
CA GLY A 80 -3.63 -13.01 9.38
C GLY A 80 -2.38 -12.12 9.28
N LYS A 81 -1.29 -12.48 9.97
CA LYS A 81 0.00 -11.77 9.88
C LYS A 81 0.60 -11.79 8.48
N PHE A 82 0.44 -12.88 7.73
CA PHE A 82 0.96 -13.01 6.37
C PHE A 82 0.18 -12.10 5.40
N VAL A 83 -1.15 -12.14 5.47
CA VAL A 83 -2.03 -11.31 4.63
C VAL A 83 -1.78 -9.82 4.87
N ILE A 84 -1.67 -9.38 6.14
CA ILE A 84 -1.33 -8.00 6.48
C ILE A 84 0.05 -7.62 5.90
N GLY A 85 1.03 -8.53 5.98
CA GLY A 85 2.38 -8.30 5.48
C GLY A 85 2.42 -8.02 3.97
N ILE A 86 1.73 -8.85 3.17
CA ILE A 86 1.66 -8.63 1.71
C ILE A 86 0.91 -7.33 1.40
N SER A 87 -0.21 -7.11 2.07
CA SER A 87 -1.11 -5.99 1.80
C SER A 87 -0.49 -4.63 2.16
N ALA A 88 0.13 -4.54 3.35
CA ALA A 88 0.84 -3.34 3.78
C ALA A 88 2.17 -3.17 3.04
N GLY A 89 2.85 -4.28 2.69
CA GLY A 89 4.10 -4.27 1.94
C GLY A 89 3.95 -3.68 0.54
N LEU A 90 2.88 -4.03 -0.18
CA LEU A 90 2.57 -3.43 -1.49
C LEU A 90 2.32 -1.91 -1.39
N GLY A 91 1.59 -1.46 -0.37
CA GLY A 91 1.38 -0.03 -0.12
C GLY A 91 2.69 0.72 0.18
N LEU A 92 3.60 0.09 0.93
CA LEU A 92 4.93 0.64 1.22
C LEU A 92 5.81 0.74 -0.03
N ILE A 93 5.76 -0.27 -0.91
CA ILE A 93 6.50 -0.27 -2.18
C ILE A 93 6.00 0.85 -3.10
N GLY A 94 4.68 0.99 -3.27
CA GLY A 94 4.10 2.06 -4.10
C GLY A 94 4.53 3.45 -3.62
N LEU A 95 4.75 3.57 -2.31
CA LEU A 95 5.19 4.80 -1.71
C LEU A 95 6.69 5.07 -1.92
N ILE A 96 7.54 4.05 -1.80
CA ILE A 96 8.97 4.15 -2.15
C ILE A 96 9.14 4.59 -3.60
N ILE A 97 8.34 4.03 -4.51
CA ILE A 97 8.33 4.43 -5.92
C ILE A 97 7.99 5.92 -6.06
N TYR A 98 6.94 6.39 -5.39
CA TYR A 98 6.54 7.79 -5.44
C TYR A 98 7.63 8.76 -4.90
N LEU A 99 8.32 8.37 -3.82
CA LEU A 99 9.47 9.14 -3.32
C LEU A 99 10.62 9.20 -4.34
N ALA A 100 10.88 8.09 -5.05
CA ALA A 100 11.89 8.06 -6.10
C ALA A 100 11.53 8.98 -7.27
N GLU A 101 10.25 9.04 -7.67
CA GLU A 101 9.80 9.96 -8.71
C GLU A 101 10.02 11.42 -8.34
N LEU A 102 9.67 11.81 -7.11
CA LEU A 102 9.84 13.18 -6.62
C LEU A 102 11.32 13.57 -6.59
N TYR A 103 12.18 12.64 -6.19
CA TYR A 103 13.62 12.84 -6.24
C TYR A 103 14.10 13.09 -7.68
N MET A 104 13.58 12.34 -8.65
CA MET A 104 13.94 12.52 -10.07
C MET A 104 13.33 13.79 -10.67
N ALA A 105 12.15 14.23 -10.22
CA ALA A 105 11.45 15.39 -10.75
C ALA A 105 11.98 16.74 -10.24
N GLY A 106 12.46 16.82 -9.00
CA GLY A 106 12.99 18.08 -8.46
C GLY A 106 13.96 17.95 -7.28
N GLY A 107 14.62 16.79 -7.15
CA GLY A 107 15.74 16.59 -6.23
C GLY A 107 15.35 16.48 -4.76
N ILE A 108 16.36 16.58 -3.88
CA ILE A 108 16.24 16.40 -2.42
C ILE A 108 15.27 17.38 -1.76
N THR A 109 15.12 18.60 -2.29
CA THR A 109 14.28 19.64 -1.68
C THR A 109 12.80 19.29 -1.75
N LEU A 110 12.31 18.82 -2.90
CA LEU A 110 10.93 18.34 -3.03
C LEU A 110 10.69 17.06 -2.24
N VAL A 111 11.70 16.20 -2.11
CA VAL A 111 11.62 14.99 -1.28
C VAL A 111 11.46 15.36 0.20
N LEU A 112 12.18 16.35 0.70
CA LEU A 112 12.08 16.79 2.10
C LEU A 112 10.74 17.47 2.40
N ASP A 113 10.24 18.32 1.50
CA ASP A 113 8.90 18.91 1.62
C ASP A 113 7.81 17.84 1.55
N MET A 114 7.97 16.84 0.69
CA MET A 114 7.08 15.70 0.66
C MET A 114 7.20 14.84 1.90
N ILE A 115 8.37 14.55 2.46
CA ILE A 115 8.49 13.82 3.73
C ILE A 115 7.76 14.57 4.86
N SER A 116 7.80 15.90 4.84
CA SER A 116 7.04 16.74 5.78
C SER A 116 5.52 16.64 5.58
N LEU A 117 5.04 16.67 4.33
CA LEU A 117 3.64 16.43 3.97
C LEU A 117 3.18 14.97 4.19
N LEU A 118 4.08 14.02 3.98
CA LEU A 118 3.87 12.58 4.11
C LEU A 118 3.84 12.16 5.59
N SER A 119 4.59 12.84 6.44
CA SER A 119 4.48 12.72 7.90
C SER A 119 3.10 13.16 8.42
N GLN A 120 2.38 13.95 7.62
CA GLN A 120 0.97 14.29 7.84
C GLN A 120 0.00 13.45 6.99
N SER A 121 0.51 12.55 6.13
CA SER A 121 -0.31 11.76 5.22
C SER A 121 -0.85 10.50 5.89
N VAL A 122 -2.17 10.37 5.77
CA VAL A 122 -2.99 9.27 6.28
C VAL A 122 -2.48 7.89 5.84
N GLY A 123 -1.86 7.78 4.66
CA GLY A 123 -1.43 6.50 4.07
C GLY A 123 -0.23 5.86 4.80
N TRP A 124 0.74 6.66 5.23
CA TRP A 124 1.91 6.17 5.99
C TRP A 124 1.52 5.72 7.39
N ILE A 125 0.69 6.53 8.05
CA ILE A 125 0.13 6.20 9.35
C ILE A 125 -0.63 4.88 9.23
N GLY A 126 -1.41 4.71 8.17
CA GLY A 126 -2.11 3.46 7.88
C GLY A 126 -1.19 2.25 7.68
N ALA A 127 -0.12 2.37 6.90
CA ALA A 127 0.86 1.30 6.70
C ALA A 127 1.59 0.92 7.99
N ILE A 128 2.04 1.92 8.76
CA ILE A 128 2.75 1.72 10.03
C ILE A 128 1.83 1.05 11.06
N LEU A 129 0.59 1.55 11.23
CA LEU A 129 -0.42 0.94 12.11
C LEU A 129 -0.67 -0.52 11.76
N SER A 130 -0.71 -0.84 10.47
CA SER A 130 -0.89 -2.21 9.98
C SER A 130 0.30 -3.11 10.31
N ILE A 131 1.53 -2.61 10.21
CA ILE A 131 2.74 -3.34 10.60
C ILE A 131 2.82 -3.54 12.11
N VAL A 132 2.50 -2.50 12.89
CA VAL A 132 2.46 -2.56 14.36
C VAL A 132 1.40 -3.56 14.81
N ALA A 133 0.22 -3.56 14.20
CA ALA A 133 -0.83 -4.56 14.44
C ALA A 133 -0.34 -6.00 14.23
N ARG A 134 0.42 -6.23 13.14
CA ARG A 134 1.03 -7.53 12.85
C ARG A 134 2.05 -7.95 13.92
N GLN A 135 2.86 -7.02 14.41
CA GLN A 135 3.88 -7.31 15.43
C GLN A 135 3.24 -7.59 16.81
N MET A 136 2.22 -6.81 17.19
CA MET A 136 1.54 -6.95 18.49
C MET A 136 0.68 -8.21 18.63
N ALA A 137 0.23 -8.80 17.52
CA ALA A 137 -0.58 -10.01 17.59
C ALA A 137 0.24 -11.21 18.10
N SER A 138 -0.09 -11.76 19.26
CA SER A 138 0.53 -13.00 19.76
C SER A 138 -0.31 -14.23 19.36
N LYS A 139 0.37 -15.37 19.16
CA LYS A 139 -0.31 -16.67 19.01
C LYS A 139 -0.87 -17.07 20.38
N PRO A 140 -2.01 -17.78 20.43
CA PRO A 140 -2.43 -18.41 21.66
C PRO A 140 -1.40 -19.46 22.07
N GLU A 141 -0.89 -19.35 23.30
CA GLU A 141 -0.31 -20.48 24.03
C GLU A 141 -1.41 -21.51 24.34
#